data_AF-A0A957CUR4-F1
#
_entry.id   AF-A0A957CUR4-F1
#
_cell.length_a   1.000
_cell.length_b   1.000
_cell.length_c   1.000
_cell.angle_alpha   90.00
_cell.angle_beta   90.00
_cell.angle_gamma   90.00
#
_symmetry.space_group_name_H-M   'P 1'
#
loop_
_entity.id
_entity.type
_entity.pdbx_description
1 polymer ?
#
loop_
_entity_poly.entity_id
_entity_poly.type
_entity_poly.pdbx_seq_one_letter_code
_entity_poly.pdbx_strand_id
1 'polypeptide(L)'
;TAEPGIRTLCGADDRAPSTDGRVGRLFFGGCTAWLVSNGRLLTAGHCADSDPDGTGPMVPDGVLDLAGVVEFNVPASQANGNTVAANPDDQYPINTTNVVWRFDGEGQGLGKDWAVFTVNPNANTGLTPFQAQGAFFRMTNENPVTNSVIRITGMGSDSTPAGSTGGGNAQNFTNQTSFGPYVAENSAGNDIWHSYIVDSTGGNSGSPIIWEGLDFTIGIHTNGGCNADGSGANNGTSFEVDALEAAIANHPGANTIYVDKIRFGAAENGTIFHPHDTIAEGVNTVPSGGNLSIVAGSYNETGTFNKPMTISAPAGTVIIGN
;
A
#
# COMPACT_ATOMS: atom_id res chain seq x y z
N THR A 1 -13.77 8.00 19.58
CA THR A 1 -12.49 8.67 19.90
C THR A 1 -11.43 7.61 19.75
N ALA A 2 -10.60 7.70 18.72
CA ALA A 2 -9.47 6.79 18.56
C ALA A 2 -8.64 6.86 19.85
N GLU A 3 -8.25 5.71 20.41
CA GLU A 3 -7.32 5.64 21.52
C GLU A 3 -6.15 6.60 21.23
N PRO A 4 -5.62 7.33 22.23
CA PRO A 4 -4.41 8.14 22.06
C PRO A 4 -3.28 7.17 21.69
N GLY A 5 -3.15 6.94 20.40
CA GLY A 5 -2.40 5.84 19.82
C GLY A 5 -0.99 5.88 20.34
N ILE A 6 -0.55 4.78 20.93
CA ILE A 6 0.82 4.59 21.36
C ILE A 6 1.69 4.98 20.17
N ARG A 7 2.50 6.03 20.32
CA ARG A 7 3.51 6.38 19.32
C ARG A 7 4.49 5.23 19.28
N THR A 8 4.50 4.50 18.18
CA THR A 8 5.38 3.36 17.99
C THR A 8 6.64 3.80 17.27
N LEU A 9 7.26 4.85 17.84
CA LEU A 9 8.54 5.37 17.42
C LEU A 9 9.63 4.47 17.99
N CYS A 10 10.60 4.13 17.16
CA CYS A 10 11.73 3.26 17.48
C CYS A 10 12.90 4.05 18.08
N GLY A 11 12.60 5.19 18.71
CA GLY A 11 13.58 6.14 19.23
C GLY A 11 12.99 7.55 19.25
N ALA A 12 13.85 8.54 18.97
CA ALA A 12 13.41 9.90 18.73
C ALA A 12 12.72 9.97 17.37
N ASP A 13 11.60 10.71 17.30
CA ASP A 13 10.84 10.92 16.06
C ASP A 13 11.73 11.52 14.97
N ASP A 14 12.12 10.71 13.99
CA ASP A 14 12.99 11.11 12.89
C ASP A 14 12.28 11.20 11.53
N ARG A 15 10.95 11.03 11.56
CA ARG A 15 10.11 11.14 10.36
C ARG A 15 10.29 12.49 9.70
N ALA A 16 10.47 12.47 8.38
CA ALA A 16 10.61 13.64 7.55
C ALA A 16 9.41 13.80 6.60
N PRO A 17 9.03 15.04 6.23
CA PRO A 17 8.05 15.26 5.18
C PRO A 17 8.44 14.56 3.87
N SER A 18 7.44 14.04 3.16
CA SER A 18 7.59 13.33 1.89
C SER A 18 6.67 13.95 0.82
N THR A 19 7.05 13.77 -0.44
CA THR A 19 6.25 14.15 -1.61
C THR A 19 5.95 12.94 -2.51
N ASP A 20 6.05 11.73 -1.96
CA ASP A 20 5.81 10.49 -2.70
C ASP A 20 4.32 10.41 -3.10
N GLY A 21 4.02 10.79 -4.34
CA GLY A 21 2.66 10.84 -4.90
C GLY A 21 1.99 9.47 -5.05
N ARG A 22 2.70 8.38 -4.74
CA ARG A 22 2.14 7.02 -4.73
C ARG A 22 1.34 6.72 -3.45
N VAL A 23 1.48 7.57 -2.43
CA VAL A 23 0.90 7.39 -1.09
C VAL A 23 -0.17 8.44 -0.83
N GLY A 24 -1.34 8.00 -0.39
CA GLY A 24 -2.53 8.81 -0.13
C GLY A 24 -3.11 8.60 1.28
N ARG A 25 -3.95 9.55 1.70
CA ARG A 25 -4.63 9.56 3.00
C ARG A 25 -6.05 9.03 2.90
N LEU A 26 -6.45 8.22 3.88
CA LEU A 26 -7.82 7.82 4.14
C LEU A 26 -8.39 8.67 5.28
N PHE A 27 -9.50 9.37 5.03
CA PHE A 27 -9.97 10.48 5.88
C PHE A 27 -10.71 10.04 7.15
N PHE A 28 -11.36 8.88 7.16
CA PHE A 28 -12.08 8.39 8.34
C PHE A 28 -11.11 7.63 9.26
N GLY A 29 -10.82 8.17 10.45
CA GLY A 29 -10.00 7.52 11.47
C GLY A 29 -8.48 7.67 11.31
N GLY A 30 -8.01 8.07 10.13
CA GLY A 30 -6.59 8.23 9.83
C GLY A 30 -5.93 6.90 9.47
N CYS A 31 -5.78 6.69 8.16
CA CYS A 31 -5.02 5.58 7.58
C CYS A 31 -4.30 6.04 6.30
N THR A 32 -3.47 5.15 5.77
CA THR A 32 -2.69 5.33 4.56
C THR A 32 -3.10 4.31 3.50
N ALA A 33 -3.26 4.75 2.27
CA ALA A 33 -3.43 3.87 1.11
C ALA A 33 -2.42 4.22 0.01
N TRP A 34 -2.14 3.30 -0.90
CA TRP A 34 -1.09 3.52 -1.91
C TRP A 34 -1.31 2.74 -3.20
N LEU A 35 -0.73 3.25 -4.29
CA LEU A 35 -0.91 2.78 -5.66
C LEU A 35 0.03 1.59 -5.99
N VAL A 36 -0.51 0.48 -6.50
CA VAL A 36 0.28 -0.68 -6.97
C VAL A 36 0.21 -0.91 -8.47
N SER A 37 1.25 -1.55 -9.02
CA SER A 37 1.46 -1.74 -10.47
C SER A 37 0.34 -2.45 -11.23
N ASN A 38 -0.57 -3.15 -10.54
CA ASN A 38 -1.75 -3.76 -11.17
C ASN A 38 -2.98 -2.83 -11.22
N GLY A 39 -2.88 -1.56 -10.80
CA GLY A 39 -4.01 -0.63 -10.82
C GLY A 39 -4.92 -0.69 -9.59
N ARG A 40 -4.51 -1.40 -8.54
CA ARG A 40 -5.21 -1.43 -7.25
C ARG A 40 -4.57 -0.52 -6.21
N LEU A 41 -5.28 -0.36 -5.10
CA LEU A 41 -4.75 0.26 -3.89
C LEU A 41 -4.70 -0.76 -2.76
N LEU A 42 -3.70 -0.59 -1.89
CA LEU A 42 -3.53 -1.36 -0.67
C LEU A 42 -3.65 -0.47 0.58
N THR A 43 -4.17 -1.04 1.65
CA THR A 43 -4.25 -0.46 3.00
C THR A 43 -4.32 -1.59 4.04
N ALA A 44 -4.29 -1.27 5.34
CA ALA A 44 -4.55 -2.24 6.39
C ALA A 44 -6.04 -2.63 6.43
N GLY A 45 -6.34 -3.86 6.81
CA GLY A 45 -7.69 -4.40 6.92
C GLY A 45 -8.51 -3.70 8.00
N HIS A 46 -7.90 -3.31 9.12
CA HIS A 46 -8.59 -2.53 10.16
C HIS A 46 -8.97 -1.11 9.71
N CYS A 47 -8.41 -0.62 8.60
CA CYS A 47 -8.86 0.61 7.96
C CYS A 47 -10.13 0.38 7.11
N ALA A 48 -10.48 -0.87 6.84
CA ALA A 48 -11.64 -1.25 6.03
C ALA A 48 -12.80 -1.82 6.85
N ASP A 49 -12.54 -2.31 8.05
CA ASP A 49 -13.50 -2.90 8.98
C ASP A 49 -13.02 -2.53 10.38
N SER A 50 -13.60 -1.44 10.90
CA SER A 50 -13.19 -0.80 12.14
C SER A 50 -14.17 -1.15 13.24
N ASP A 51 -13.69 -1.37 14.47
CA ASP A 51 -14.55 -1.71 15.61
C ASP A 51 -15.62 -0.60 15.86
N PRO A 52 -16.92 -0.90 15.64
CA PRO A 52 -17.97 0.11 15.71
C PRO A 52 -18.54 0.33 17.12
N ASP A 53 -18.25 -0.53 18.10
CA ASP A 53 -18.99 -0.52 19.37
C ASP A 53 -18.27 0.23 20.51
N GLY A 54 -16.95 0.42 20.40
CA GLY A 54 -16.15 1.15 21.39
C GLY A 54 -16.23 0.56 22.81
N THR A 55 -16.71 -0.69 22.94
CA THR A 55 -16.90 -1.42 24.19
C THR A 55 -16.68 -2.91 23.99
N GLY A 56 -15.42 -3.34 23.98
CA GLY A 56 -15.08 -4.76 23.88
C GLY A 56 -13.61 -4.98 23.56
N PRO A 57 -13.14 -6.23 23.40
CA PRO A 57 -11.90 -6.46 22.68
C PRO A 57 -12.10 -5.92 21.26
N MET A 58 -11.19 -5.09 20.75
CA MET A 58 -11.27 -4.45 19.43
C MET A 58 -11.29 -5.49 18.30
N VAL A 59 -12.48 -6.02 18.02
CA VAL A 59 -12.72 -7.05 17.01
C VAL A 59 -13.61 -6.48 15.90
N PRO A 60 -13.33 -6.81 14.63
CA PRO A 60 -14.16 -6.38 13.52
C PRO A 60 -15.55 -6.99 13.60
N ASP A 61 -16.56 -6.27 13.09
CA ASP A 61 -17.93 -6.78 12.99
C ASP A 61 -18.18 -7.50 11.66
N GLY A 62 -17.20 -7.49 10.75
CA GLY A 62 -17.28 -8.10 9.43
C GLY A 62 -17.99 -7.23 8.40
N VAL A 63 -18.22 -5.95 8.71
CA VAL A 63 -18.91 -4.98 7.84
C VAL A 63 -17.87 -4.04 7.23
N LEU A 64 -18.05 -3.75 5.94
CA LEU A 64 -17.20 -2.81 5.24
C LEU A 64 -17.47 -1.37 5.71
N ASP A 65 -16.50 -0.78 6.40
CA ASP A 65 -16.47 0.63 6.82
C ASP A 65 -15.68 1.52 5.85
N LEU A 66 -14.86 0.93 4.98
CA LEU A 66 -14.09 1.70 4.00
C LEU A 66 -15.01 2.48 3.07
N ALA A 67 -15.02 3.81 3.20
CA ALA A 67 -15.86 4.70 2.40
C ALA A 67 -15.20 6.07 2.19
N GLY A 68 -15.83 6.90 1.35
CA GLY A 68 -15.36 8.25 1.06
C GLY A 68 -14.32 8.29 -0.06
N VAL A 69 -13.21 8.99 0.16
CA VAL A 69 -12.17 9.24 -0.85
C VAL A 69 -10.80 8.85 -0.32
N VAL A 70 -9.91 8.46 -1.25
CA VAL A 70 -8.47 8.51 -1.03
C VAL A 70 -7.97 9.88 -1.49
N GLU A 71 -7.25 10.58 -0.62
CA GLU A 71 -6.67 11.89 -0.92
C GLU A 71 -5.18 11.76 -1.24
N PHE A 72 -4.77 12.24 -2.42
CA PHE A 72 -3.36 12.39 -2.77
C PHE A 72 -2.95 13.86 -2.65
N ASN A 73 -1.65 14.16 -2.76
CA ASN A 73 -1.12 15.53 -2.70
C ASN A 73 -1.64 16.33 -1.49
N VAL A 74 -1.74 15.65 -0.34
CA VAL A 74 -2.31 16.18 0.89
C VAL A 74 -1.50 17.40 1.35
N PRO A 75 -2.12 18.59 1.52
CA PRO A 75 -1.42 19.78 1.96
C PRO A 75 -0.99 19.68 3.43
N ALA A 76 -0.11 20.58 3.83
CA ALA A 76 0.26 20.75 5.23
C ALA A 76 -0.99 20.96 6.10
N SER A 77 -1.00 20.32 7.27
CA SER A 77 -1.98 20.58 8.31
C SER A 77 -1.77 21.98 8.90
N GLN A 78 -2.77 22.48 9.61
CA GLN A 78 -2.66 23.76 10.32
C GLN A 78 -1.63 23.64 11.45
N ALA A 79 -1.12 24.77 11.94
CA ALA A 79 -0.09 24.82 12.99
C ALA A 79 -0.53 24.24 14.36
N ASN A 80 -1.80 23.84 14.49
CA ASN A 80 -2.36 23.15 15.66
C ASN A 80 -2.63 21.66 15.41
N GLY A 81 -2.27 21.15 14.23
CA GLY A 81 -2.48 19.76 13.81
C GLY A 81 -3.80 19.48 13.12
N ASN A 82 -4.69 20.47 12.96
CA ASN A 82 -5.93 20.25 12.23
C ASN A 82 -5.62 19.92 10.76
N THR A 83 -6.20 18.82 10.29
CA THR A 83 -6.01 18.36 8.90
C THR A 83 -6.64 19.34 7.92
N VAL A 84 -5.99 19.47 6.77
CA VAL A 84 -6.52 20.19 5.61
C VAL A 84 -6.77 19.14 4.52
N ALA A 85 -7.97 19.12 3.96
CA ALA A 85 -8.31 18.22 2.86
C ALA A 85 -7.45 18.51 1.62
N ALA A 86 -7.20 17.47 0.82
CA ALA A 86 -6.52 17.65 -0.47
C ALA A 86 -7.36 18.50 -1.43
N ASN A 87 -6.71 19.01 -2.47
CA ASN A 87 -7.44 19.65 -3.56
C ASN A 87 -8.53 18.68 -4.10
N PRO A 88 -9.75 19.14 -4.40
CA PRO A 88 -10.78 18.27 -4.97
C PRO A 88 -10.34 17.46 -6.21
N ASP A 89 -9.37 17.93 -6.99
CA ASP A 89 -8.79 17.23 -8.14
C ASP A 89 -7.88 16.05 -7.75
N ASP A 90 -7.49 15.98 -6.47
CA ASP A 90 -6.65 14.95 -5.86
C ASP A 90 -7.44 14.00 -4.93
N GLN A 91 -8.77 14.03 -4.99
CA GLN A 91 -9.65 13.16 -4.21
C GLN A 91 -10.31 12.09 -5.09
N TYR A 92 -10.13 10.82 -4.75
CA TYR A 92 -10.59 9.70 -5.58
C TYR A 92 -11.62 8.85 -4.82
N PRO A 93 -12.88 8.80 -5.26
CA PRO A 93 -13.93 8.06 -4.56
C PRO A 93 -13.61 6.57 -4.48
N ILE A 94 -13.68 6.01 -3.28
CA ILE A 94 -13.43 4.58 -3.07
C ILE A 94 -14.52 3.76 -3.77
N ASN A 95 -14.11 2.72 -4.51
CA ASN A 95 -15.04 1.75 -5.07
C ASN A 95 -15.30 0.65 -4.05
N THR A 96 -16.41 0.79 -3.32
CA THR A 96 -16.77 -0.14 -2.24
C THR A 96 -17.22 -1.51 -2.72
N THR A 97 -17.50 -1.69 -4.03
CA THR A 97 -18.00 -2.98 -4.56
C THR A 97 -16.90 -4.00 -4.80
N ASN A 98 -15.62 -3.63 -4.67
CA ASN A 98 -14.49 -4.52 -4.92
C ASN A 98 -13.40 -4.50 -3.84
N VAL A 99 -13.76 -4.05 -2.65
CA VAL A 99 -12.89 -4.17 -1.48
C VAL A 99 -12.84 -5.65 -1.09
N VAL A 100 -11.63 -6.17 -0.95
CA VAL A 100 -11.35 -7.48 -0.38
C VAL A 100 -10.41 -7.24 0.78
N TRP A 101 -10.78 -7.68 1.98
CA TRP A 101 -10.01 -7.43 3.18
C TRP A 101 -9.99 -8.66 4.09
N ARG A 102 -9.03 -8.66 5.00
CA ARG A 102 -9.02 -9.49 6.18
C ARG A 102 -8.53 -8.62 7.34
N PHE A 103 -9.30 -8.64 8.41
CA PHE A 103 -8.89 -8.18 9.71
C PHE A 103 -9.48 -9.15 10.72
N ASP A 104 -8.68 -9.69 11.63
CA ASP A 104 -9.15 -10.62 12.66
C ASP A 104 -9.30 -9.91 14.02
N GLY A 105 -8.93 -8.64 14.15
CA GLY A 105 -8.97 -7.86 15.41
C GLY A 105 -7.59 -7.58 16.00
N GLU A 106 -7.50 -6.54 16.83
CA GLU A 106 -6.24 -6.20 17.49
C GLU A 106 -5.86 -7.28 18.52
N GLY A 107 -4.56 -7.64 18.56
CA GLY A 107 -4.06 -8.68 19.45
C GLY A 107 -4.39 -10.12 19.05
N GLN A 108 -5.03 -10.35 17.89
CA GLN A 108 -5.37 -11.69 17.38
C GLN A 108 -4.25 -12.37 16.54
N GLY A 109 -3.03 -11.84 16.65
CA GLY A 109 -1.86 -12.25 15.87
C GLY A 109 -1.56 -11.29 14.72
N LEU A 110 -0.40 -11.49 14.09
CA LEU A 110 0.10 -10.68 12.98
C LEU A 110 -0.13 -11.41 11.65
N GLY A 111 -0.05 -10.71 10.52
CA GLY A 111 -0.23 -11.29 9.17
C GLY A 111 -1.69 -11.45 8.73
N LYS A 112 -2.63 -10.81 9.43
CA LYS A 112 -4.08 -10.96 9.27
C LYS A 112 -4.78 -9.62 9.06
N ASP A 113 -4.05 -8.62 8.61
CA ASP A 113 -4.51 -7.24 8.56
C ASP A 113 -4.13 -6.63 7.21
N TRP A 114 -5.06 -6.66 6.26
CA TRP A 114 -4.84 -6.17 4.90
C TRP A 114 -6.15 -5.90 4.19
N ALA A 115 -6.12 -4.96 3.24
CA ALA A 115 -7.22 -4.63 2.35
C ALA A 115 -6.70 -4.26 0.96
N VAL A 116 -7.40 -4.75 -0.05
CA VAL A 116 -7.13 -4.50 -1.47
C VAL A 116 -8.40 -3.94 -2.11
N PHE A 117 -8.30 -2.81 -2.79
CA PHE A 117 -9.46 -2.14 -3.37
C PHE A 117 -9.09 -1.34 -4.63
N THR A 118 -10.06 -0.65 -5.21
CA THR A 118 -9.81 0.33 -6.27
C THR A 118 -10.54 1.63 -5.94
N VAL A 119 -10.19 2.69 -6.66
CA VAL A 119 -10.91 3.96 -6.61
C VAL A 119 -11.44 4.31 -7.99
N ASN A 120 -12.50 5.10 -8.03
CA ASN A 120 -13.06 5.65 -9.24
C ASN A 120 -12.23 6.84 -9.73
N PRO A 121 -12.30 7.16 -11.04
CA PRO A 121 -11.73 8.41 -11.55
C PRO A 121 -12.25 9.62 -10.78
N ASN A 122 -11.39 10.63 -10.63
CA ASN A 122 -11.74 11.90 -10.02
C ASN A 122 -12.89 12.56 -10.80
N ALA A 123 -13.88 13.09 -10.07
CA ALA A 123 -15.09 13.64 -10.69
C ALA A 123 -14.86 14.96 -11.44
N ASN A 124 -13.81 15.71 -11.11
CA ASN A 124 -13.50 17.00 -11.75
C ASN A 124 -12.61 16.83 -12.99
N THR A 125 -11.62 15.95 -12.91
CA THR A 125 -10.60 15.78 -13.97
C THR A 125 -10.89 14.60 -14.88
N GLY A 126 -11.68 13.62 -14.43
CA GLY A 126 -11.93 12.36 -15.14
C GLY A 126 -10.73 11.40 -15.14
N LEU A 127 -9.64 11.75 -14.46
CA LEU A 127 -8.42 10.93 -14.39
C LEU A 127 -8.48 9.92 -13.24
N THR A 128 -7.87 8.76 -13.41
CA THR A 128 -7.55 7.84 -12.30
C THR A 128 -6.35 8.38 -11.51
N PRO A 129 -6.10 7.94 -10.25
CA PRO A 129 -4.91 8.39 -9.54
C PRO A 129 -3.63 7.92 -10.23
N PHE A 130 -3.64 6.77 -10.91
CA PHE A 130 -2.50 6.30 -11.71
C PHE A 130 -2.15 7.28 -12.85
N GLN A 131 -3.16 7.86 -13.49
CA GLN A 131 -2.95 8.86 -14.54
C GLN A 131 -2.48 10.20 -13.97
N ALA A 132 -3.06 10.64 -12.86
CA ALA A 132 -2.73 11.94 -12.25
C ALA A 132 -1.34 11.95 -11.59
N GLN A 133 -1.01 10.90 -10.84
CA GLN A 133 0.27 10.78 -10.13
C GLN A 133 1.39 10.30 -11.05
N GLY A 134 1.06 9.54 -12.11
CA GLY A 134 2.05 8.98 -13.04
C GLY A 134 3.05 8.02 -12.38
N ALA A 135 2.71 7.50 -11.20
CA ALA A 135 3.59 6.71 -10.36
C ALA A 135 2.79 5.63 -9.60
N PHE A 136 3.46 4.54 -9.28
CA PHE A 136 2.96 3.41 -8.51
C PHE A 136 4.14 2.63 -7.92
N PHE A 137 3.86 1.79 -6.94
CA PHE A 137 4.82 0.83 -6.41
C PHE A 137 4.75 -0.49 -7.17
N ARG A 138 5.92 -1.08 -7.38
CA ARG A 138 6.03 -2.48 -7.79
C ARG A 138 6.11 -3.35 -6.54
N MET A 139 5.56 -4.55 -6.61
CA MET A 139 5.52 -5.46 -5.49
C MET A 139 6.44 -6.65 -5.74
N THR A 140 7.01 -7.17 -4.66
CA THR A 140 7.78 -8.41 -4.68
C THR A 140 7.47 -9.20 -3.42
N ASN A 141 7.48 -10.52 -3.53
CA ASN A 141 7.49 -11.43 -2.38
C ASN A 141 8.93 -11.88 -2.03
N GLU A 142 9.94 -11.26 -2.63
CA GLU A 142 11.33 -11.43 -2.19
C GLU A 142 11.57 -10.60 -0.92
N ASN A 143 12.39 -11.15 -0.03
CA ASN A 143 12.64 -10.58 1.28
C ASN A 143 13.93 -9.75 1.33
N PRO A 144 13.93 -8.57 1.97
CA PRO A 144 15.17 -7.88 2.29
C PRO A 144 16.03 -8.74 3.22
N VAL A 145 17.34 -8.68 3.03
CA VAL A 145 18.27 -9.28 4.01
C VAL A 145 18.18 -8.48 5.31
N THR A 146 18.26 -9.14 6.48
CA THR A 146 18.33 -8.47 7.79
C THR A 146 19.34 -7.32 7.79
N ASN A 147 18.96 -6.19 8.38
CA ASN A 147 19.66 -4.90 8.37
C ASN A 147 19.67 -4.15 7.02
N SER A 148 19.00 -4.65 5.97
CA SER A 148 18.69 -3.82 4.81
C SER A 148 17.85 -2.61 5.24
N VAL A 149 18.04 -1.48 4.58
CA VAL A 149 17.21 -0.30 4.85
C VAL A 149 15.86 -0.49 4.18
N ILE A 150 14.81 -0.39 4.98
CA ILE A 150 13.45 -0.21 4.50
C ILE A 150 12.95 1.18 4.87
N ARG A 151 11.92 1.61 4.16
CA ARG A 151 11.24 2.89 4.33
C ARG A 151 9.76 2.64 4.57
N ILE A 152 9.20 3.33 5.55
CA ILE A 152 7.74 3.45 5.74
C ILE A 152 7.35 4.87 5.37
N THR A 153 6.44 5.02 4.41
CA THR A 153 5.90 6.32 4.00
C THR A 153 4.40 6.32 4.19
N GLY A 154 3.86 7.31 4.90
CA GLY A 154 2.45 7.33 5.26
C GLY A 154 1.95 8.64 5.82
N MET A 155 0.71 8.58 6.29
CA MET A 155 -0.09 9.72 6.74
C MET A 155 -0.26 9.69 8.27
N GLY A 156 0.83 9.41 8.98
CA GLY A 156 0.84 9.31 10.44
C GLY A 156 0.50 10.62 11.14
N SER A 157 -0.08 10.52 12.32
CA SER A 157 -0.16 11.61 13.29
C SER A 157 1.23 12.15 13.62
N ASP A 158 1.35 13.47 13.78
CA ASP A 158 2.60 14.10 14.16
C ASP A 158 2.35 15.30 15.08
N SER A 159 3.15 15.37 16.14
CA SER A 159 3.19 16.49 17.06
C SER A 159 4.63 16.80 17.52
N THR A 160 5.64 16.44 16.74
CA THR A 160 7.06 16.66 17.04
C THR A 160 7.69 17.58 15.98
N PRO A 161 8.08 18.82 16.31
CA PRO A 161 7.86 19.52 17.57
C PRO A 161 6.37 19.81 17.81
N ALA A 162 6.00 20.09 19.07
CA ALA A 162 4.62 20.39 19.43
C ALA A 162 4.10 21.63 18.70
N GLY A 163 2.84 21.57 18.24
CA GLY A 163 2.18 22.68 17.57
C GLY A 163 1.79 23.82 18.51
N SER A 164 1.24 24.89 17.91
CA SER A 164 0.92 26.17 18.56
C SER A 164 0.01 26.11 19.79
N THR A 165 -0.79 25.05 19.95
CA THR A 165 -1.71 24.86 21.09
C THR A 165 -1.53 23.52 21.80
N GLY A 166 -0.34 22.90 21.74
CA GLY A 166 -0.08 21.58 22.34
C GLY A 166 -0.75 20.40 21.62
N GLY A 167 -1.44 20.67 20.51
CA GLY A 167 -1.89 19.68 19.52
C GLY A 167 -0.80 19.34 18.51
N GLY A 168 -1.18 18.58 17.48
CA GLY A 168 -0.30 18.20 16.36
C GLY A 168 0.37 19.39 15.67
N ASN A 169 1.28 19.12 14.75
CA ASN A 169 2.00 20.14 13.98
C ASN A 169 1.51 20.21 12.53
N ALA A 170 2.21 20.98 11.68
CA ALA A 170 1.86 21.11 10.27
C ALA A 170 2.05 19.81 9.46
N GLN A 171 2.70 18.80 10.04
CA GLN A 171 2.94 17.49 9.45
C GLN A 171 1.89 16.45 9.88
N ASN A 172 1.02 16.77 10.84
CA ASN A 172 0.01 15.83 11.35
C ASN A 172 -0.90 15.27 10.24
N PHE A 173 -0.93 13.95 10.05
CA PHE A 173 -1.67 13.28 8.97
C PHE A 173 -1.36 13.84 7.57
N THR A 174 -0.09 14.17 7.33
CA THR A 174 0.46 14.52 6.02
C THR A 174 1.49 13.48 5.60
N ASN A 175 1.89 13.51 4.33
CA ASN A 175 2.83 12.55 3.77
C ASN A 175 4.21 12.69 4.45
N GLN A 176 4.60 11.65 5.17
CA GLN A 176 5.83 11.57 5.94
C GLN A 176 6.52 10.25 5.68
N THR A 177 7.82 10.21 5.93
CA THR A 177 8.62 9.01 5.77
C THR A 177 9.65 8.85 6.88
N SER A 178 9.91 7.60 7.27
CA SER A 178 11.07 7.22 8.09
C SER A 178 11.77 6.01 7.46
N PHE A 179 13.02 5.82 7.86
CA PHE A 179 13.92 4.79 7.38
C PHE A 179 14.49 4.02 8.55
N GLY A 180 14.80 2.75 8.33
CA GLY A 180 15.49 1.98 9.35
C GLY A 180 15.69 0.53 8.95
N PRO A 181 16.34 -0.26 9.82
CA PRO A 181 16.73 -1.61 9.49
C PRO A 181 15.52 -2.54 9.46
N TYR A 182 15.47 -3.34 8.40
CA TYR A 182 14.68 -4.56 8.34
C TYR A 182 15.18 -5.57 9.35
N VAL A 183 14.28 -6.23 10.09
CA VAL A 183 14.66 -7.25 11.07
C VAL A 183 14.52 -8.63 10.45
N ALA A 184 13.29 -9.05 10.14
CA ALA A 184 13.01 -10.39 9.62
C ALA A 184 11.59 -10.47 9.04
N GLU A 185 11.35 -11.54 8.28
CA GLU A 185 10.01 -12.07 8.05
C GLU A 185 9.77 -13.21 9.03
N ASN A 186 8.55 -13.28 9.55
CA ASN A 186 8.12 -14.25 10.54
C ASN A 186 6.81 -14.87 10.09
N SER A 187 6.53 -16.08 10.60
CA SER A 187 5.29 -16.78 10.30
C SER A 187 4.73 -17.52 11.50
N ALA A 188 3.40 -17.65 11.52
CA ALA A 188 2.65 -18.48 12.45
C ALA A 188 1.53 -19.19 11.67
N GLY A 189 1.82 -20.39 11.18
CA GLY A 189 0.91 -21.06 10.25
C GLY A 189 0.88 -20.33 8.91
N ASN A 190 -0.32 -19.92 8.46
CA ASN A 190 -0.54 -19.21 7.20
C ASN A 190 -0.46 -17.68 7.35
N ASP A 191 -0.22 -17.18 8.56
CA ASP A 191 -0.13 -15.76 8.81
C ASP A 191 1.36 -15.36 8.83
N ILE A 192 1.73 -14.42 7.94
CA ILE A 192 3.12 -14.04 7.66
C ILE A 192 3.26 -12.52 7.75
N TRP A 193 4.32 -12.05 8.40
CA TRP A 193 4.55 -10.62 8.63
C TRP A 193 6.03 -10.26 8.63
N HIS A 194 6.32 -9.02 8.24
CA HIS A 194 7.63 -8.41 8.39
C HIS A 194 7.73 -7.69 9.74
N SER A 195 8.92 -7.69 10.31
CA SER A 195 9.31 -6.87 11.47
C SER A 195 10.46 -5.94 11.12
N TYR A 196 10.44 -4.73 11.67
CA TYR A 196 11.42 -3.69 11.37
C TYR A 196 11.48 -2.59 12.42
N ILE A 197 12.59 -1.85 12.43
CA ILE A 197 12.84 -0.72 13.33
C ILE A 197 12.73 0.56 12.50
N VAL A 198 11.51 1.01 12.24
CA VAL A 198 11.22 2.24 11.47
C VAL A 198 10.10 2.99 12.16
N ASP A 199 10.24 4.31 12.33
CA ASP A 199 9.26 5.12 13.05
C ASP A 199 7.89 5.11 12.38
N SER A 200 6.87 4.83 13.19
CA SER A 200 5.48 4.97 12.80
C SER A 200 4.62 5.47 13.97
N THR A 201 3.43 5.93 13.63
CA THR A 201 2.38 6.35 14.57
C THR A 201 1.03 5.99 13.99
N GLY A 202 -0.05 6.11 14.79
CA GLY A 202 -1.43 6.05 14.28
C GLY A 202 -1.60 6.93 13.03
N GLY A 203 -2.34 6.46 12.02
CA GLY A 203 -2.38 7.05 10.68
C GLY A 203 -1.45 6.38 9.66
N ASN A 204 -0.33 5.77 10.09
CA ASN A 204 0.52 4.97 9.20
C ASN A 204 -0.07 3.59 8.90
N SER A 205 -1.14 3.18 9.57
CA SER A 205 -1.87 1.97 9.24
C SER A 205 -2.17 1.91 7.74
N GLY A 206 -1.71 0.85 7.08
CA GLY A 206 -1.83 0.66 5.64
C GLY A 206 -0.65 1.16 4.80
N SER A 207 0.32 1.85 5.39
CA SER A 207 1.50 2.34 4.67
C SER A 207 2.27 1.21 3.97
N PRO A 208 2.85 1.47 2.79
CA PRO A 208 3.73 0.52 2.13
C PRO A 208 4.99 0.27 2.97
N ILE A 209 5.41 -1.00 3.02
CA ILE A 209 6.77 -1.37 3.47
C ILE A 209 7.66 -1.38 2.24
N ILE A 210 8.52 -0.38 2.09
CA ILE A 210 9.30 -0.13 0.89
C ILE A 210 10.75 -0.57 1.11
N TRP A 211 11.30 -1.37 0.21
CA TRP A 211 12.71 -1.70 0.21
C TRP A 211 13.51 -0.61 -0.52
N GLU A 212 14.17 0.28 0.23
CA GLU A 212 14.71 1.56 -0.26
C GLU A 212 15.72 1.43 -1.41
N GLY A 213 16.51 0.36 -1.46
CA GLY A 213 17.50 0.14 -2.53
C GLY A 213 16.90 -0.35 -3.86
N LEU A 214 15.67 -0.86 -3.84
CA LEU A 214 14.98 -1.43 -5.01
C LEU A 214 13.72 -0.65 -5.40
N ASP A 215 13.15 0.11 -4.46
CA ASP A 215 11.86 0.81 -4.59
C ASP A 215 10.69 -0.15 -4.90
N PHE A 216 10.82 -1.40 -4.45
CA PHE A 216 9.75 -2.39 -4.40
C PHE A 216 9.11 -2.42 -3.00
N THR A 217 7.82 -2.69 -2.95
CA THR A 217 7.11 -2.96 -1.70
C THR A 217 7.03 -4.44 -1.41
N ILE A 218 7.16 -4.80 -0.13
CA ILE A 218 7.15 -6.19 0.34
C ILE A 218 5.92 -6.53 1.19
N GLY A 219 5.19 -5.51 1.64
CA GLY A 219 4.00 -5.71 2.47
C GLY A 219 3.34 -4.40 2.90
N ILE A 220 2.46 -4.52 3.88
CA ILE A 220 1.58 -3.45 4.38
C ILE A 220 1.86 -3.25 5.87
N HIS A 221 2.23 -2.03 6.30
CA HIS A 221 2.37 -1.69 7.72
C HIS A 221 1.01 -1.76 8.44
N THR A 222 0.95 -2.44 9.57
CA THR A 222 -0.32 -2.71 10.27
C THR A 222 -0.23 -2.48 11.77
N ASN A 223 0.89 -2.86 12.38
CA ASN A 223 1.00 -2.87 13.83
C ASN A 223 2.25 -2.12 14.28
N GLY A 224 2.06 -1.36 15.35
CA GLY A 224 3.15 -0.84 16.15
C GLY A 224 3.80 -1.93 17.01
N GLY A 225 4.88 -1.56 17.69
CA GLY A 225 5.56 -2.41 18.67
C GLY A 225 6.95 -1.93 19.06
N CYS A 226 7.45 -0.88 18.40
CA CYS A 226 8.63 -0.16 18.84
C CYS A 226 8.38 0.61 20.15
N ASN A 227 9.40 0.64 21.00
CA ASN A 227 9.47 1.42 22.23
C ASN A 227 10.47 2.58 22.06
N ALA A 228 10.29 3.64 22.85
CA ALA A 228 11.14 4.82 22.83
C ALA A 228 12.62 4.55 23.20
N ASP A 229 12.91 3.40 23.83
CA ASP A 229 14.28 2.95 24.12
C ASP A 229 14.94 2.21 22.95
N GLY A 230 14.27 2.12 21.80
CA GLY A 230 14.73 1.41 20.60
C GLY A 230 14.53 -0.10 20.65
N SER A 231 13.91 -0.63 21.70
CA SER A 231 13.50 -2.04 21.76
C SER A 231 12.17 -2.28 21.05
N GLY A 232 11.85 -3.56 20.82
CA GLY A 232 10.65 -3.95 20.08
C GLY A 232 10.83 -3.82 18.57
N ALA A 233 9.72 -3.93 17.84
CA ALA A 233 9.71 -3.75 16.39
C ALA A 233 8.29 -3.40 15.93
N ASN A 234 8.21 -2.55 14.92
CA ASN A 234 6.97 -2.36 14.17
C ASN A 234 6.81 -3.51 13.17
N ASN A 235 5.57 -3.79 12.81
CA ASN A 235 5.23 -4.97 12.01
C ASN A 235 4.24 -4.64 10.89
N GLY A 236 4.23 -5.50 9.88
CA GLY A 236 3.24 -5.43 8.83
C GLY A 236 3.03 -6.74 8.09
N THR A 237 1.83 -6.93 7.55
CA THR A 237 1.45 -8.12 6.77
C THR A 237 2.36 -8.27 5.54
N SER A 238 2.93 -9.46 5.37
CA SER A 238 3.77 -9.83 4.22
C SER A 238 2.93 -10.18 3.00
N PHE A 239 3.48 -9.95 1.81
CA PHE A 239 2.92 -10.45 0.56
C PHE A 239 3.01 -11.96 0.38
N GLU A 240 3.75 -12.69 1.22
CA GLU A 240 3.73 -14.15 1.25
C GLU A 240 2.45 -14.74 1.87
N VAL A 241 1.53 -13.92 2.40
CA VAL A 241 0.21 -14.39 2.83
C VAL A 241 -0.64 -14.79 1.61
N ASP A 242 -0.85 -16.09 1.41
CA ASP A 242 -1.60 -16.66 0.27
C ASP A 242 -2.93 -15.94 -0.05
N ALA A 243 -3.71 -15.60 1.00
CA ALA A 243 -4.99 -14.94 0.82
C ALA A 243 -4.86 -13.49 0.31
N LEU A 244 -3.81 -12.78 0.74
CA LEU A 244 -3.48 -11.45 0.25
C LEU A 244 -2.92 -11.51 -1.17
N GLU A 245 -2.00 -12.43 -1.45
CA GLU A 245 -1.49 -12.67 -2.81
C GLU A 245 -2.65 -12.96 -3.78
N ALA A 246 -3.55 -13.87 -3.41
CA ALA A 246 -4.72 -14.19 -4.22
C ALA A 246 -5.63 -12.97 -4.43
N ALA A 247 -5.85 -12.15 -3.40
CA ALA A 247 -6.64 -10.93 -3.50
C ALA A 247 -6.00 -9.91 -4.46
N ILE A 248 -4.68 -9.73 -4.40
CA ILE A 248 -3.93 -8.86 -5.31
C ILE A 248 -3.99 -9.40 -6.74
N ALA A 249 -3.74 -10.69 -6.93
CA ALA A 249 -3.66 -11.34 -8.23
C ALA A 249 -5.00 -11.42 -8.98
N ASN A 250 -6.13 -11.34 -8.27
CA ASN A 250 -7.48 -11.42 -8.84
C ASN A 250 -7.93 -10.16 -9.63
N HIS A 251 -7.01 -9.28 -10.03
CA HIS A 251 -7.30 -8.08 -10.83
C HIS A 251 -6.39 -7.98 -12.06
N PRO A 252 -6.92 -7.77 -13.27
CA PRO A 252 -8.31 -7.43 -13.60
C PRO A 252 -9.28 -8.62 -13.59
N GLY A 253 -8.80 -9.83 -13.33
CA GLY A 253 -9.65 -11.01 -13.13
C GLY A 253 -8.84 -12.30 -13.12
N ALA A 254 -9.53 -13.44 -13.13
CA ALA A 254 -8.89 -14.74 -13.25
C ALA A 254 -8.08 -14.87 -14.55
N ASN A 255 -7.12 -15.80 -14.57
CA ASN A 255 -6.27 -16.08 -15.74
C ASN A 255 -5.49 -14.85 -16.24
N THR A 256 -5.06 -13.99 -15.33
CA THR A 256 -4.21 -12.83 -15.63
C THR A 256 -2.74 -13.24 -15.64
N ILE A 257 -2.03 -12.85 -16.69
CA ILE A 257 -0.57 -12.85 -16.77
C ILE A 257 -0.08 -11.40 -16.74
N TYR A 258 0.94 -11.14 -15.92
CA TYR A 258 1.52 -9.82 -15.74
C TYR A 258 2.83 -9.69 -16.53
N VAL A 259 3.02 -8.52 -17.14
CA VAL A 259 4.24 -8.15 -17.86
C VAL A 259 4.77 -6.83 -17.31
N ASP A 260 6.01 -6.84 -16.85
CA ASP A 260 6.74 -5.67 -16.38
C ASP A 260 8.22 -5.82 -16.70
N LYS A 261 8.75 -4.93 -17.54
CA LYS A 261 10.17 -4.93 -17.90
C LYS A 261 11.09 -4.64 -16.70
N ILE A 262 10.54 -4.08 -15.62
CA ILE A 262 11.24 -3.86 -14.36
C ILE A 262 10.70 -4.90 -13.37
N ARG A 263 11.51 -5.91 -13.09
CA ARG A 263 11.20 -6.96 -12.12
C ARG A 263 12.38 -7.20 -11.19
N PHE A 264 12.11 -7.88 -10.09
CA PHE A 264 13.10 -8.32 -9.12
C PHE A 264 12.95 -9.82 -8.87
N GLY A 265 14.04 -10.47 -8.48
CA GLY A 265 14.07 -11.93 -8.30
C GLY A 265 14.46 -12.70 -9.57
N ALA A 266 14.75 -13.98 -9.41
CA ALA A 266 15.15 -14.87 -10.51
C ALA A 266 13.96 -15.53 -11.21
N ALA A 267 12.81 -15.62 -10.54
CA ALA A 267 11.62 -16.25 -11.09
C ALA A 267 10.93 -15.35 -12.12
N GLU A 268 10.30 -16.00 -13.10
CA GLU A 268 9.61 -15.35 -14.21
C GLU A 268 8.44 -16.22 -14.67
N ASN A 269 7.37 -16.21 -13.90
CA ASN A 269 6.23 -17.11 -14.13
C ASN A 269 4.94 -16.35 -14.47
N GLY A 270 5.02 -15.03 -14.67
CA GLY A 270 3.91 -14.20 -15.10
C GLY A 270 2.94 -13.84 -13.98
N THR A 271 3.30 -14.07 -12.70
CA THR A 271 2.52 -13.59 -11.55
C THR A 271 2.77 -12.11 -11.30
N ILE A 272 1.99 -11.50 -10.40
CA ILE A 272 2.16 -10.09 -10.05
C ILE A 272 3.50 -9.79 -9.35
N PHE A 273 4.05 -10.76 -8.61
CA PHE A 273 5.35 -10.61 -7.95
C PHE A 273 6.53 -11.06 -8.82
N HIS A 274 6.28 -11.92 -9.82
CA HIS A 274 7.27 -12.43 -10.77
C HIS A 274 6.77 -12.28 -12.21
N PRO A 275 6.52 -11.04 -12.68
CA PRO A 275 5.98 -10.79 -14.01
C PRO A 275 6.97 -11.22 -15.09
N HIS A 276 6.46 -11.51 -16.28
CA HIS A 276 7.31 -11.63 -17.46
C HIS A 276 7.93 -10.27 -17.78
N ASP A 277 9.20 -10.23 -18.20
CA ASP A 277 9.85 -8.98 -18.59
C ASP A 277 9.65 -8.62 -20.07
N THR A 278 9.14 -9.56 -20.87
CA THR A 278 8.75 -9.33 -22.27
C THR A 278 7.25 -9.52 -22.55
N ILE A 279 6.75 -8.73 -23.50
CA ILE A 279 5.43 -8.91 -24.15
C ILE A 279 5.36 -10.28 -24.82
N ALA A 280 6.44 -10.75 -25.44
CA ALA A 280 6.45 -12.04 -26.13
C ALA A 280 6.17 -13.21 -25.17
N GLU A 281 6.83 -13.23 -24.01
CA GLU A 281 6.58 -14.24 -22.97
C GLU A 281 5.16 -14.11 -22.41
N GLY A 282 4.73 -12.90 -22.06
CA GLY A 282 3.38 -12.67 -21.57
C GLY A 282 2.29 -13.17 -22.53
N VAL A 283 2.41 -12.84 -23.82
CA VAL A 283 1.50 -13.29 -24.88
C VAL A 283 1.58 -14.82 -25.07
N ASN A 284 2.76 -15.43 -24.96
CA ASN A 284 2.89 -16.88 -25.08
C ASN A 284 2.28 -17.61 -23.89
N THR A 285 2.41 -17.08 -22.68
CA THR A 285 1.93 -17.69 -21.43
C THR A 285 0.43 -17.49 -21.21
N VAL A 286 -0.14 -16.33 -21.55
CA VAL A 286 -1.56 -16.04 -21.26
C VAL A 286 -2.49 -17.08 -21.89
N PRO A 287 -3.40 -17.72 -21.15
CA PRO A 287 -4.30 -18.71 -21.75
C PRO A 287 -5.25 -18.04 -22.76
N SER A 288 -5.78 -18.82 -23.70
CA SER A 288 -6.79 -18.31 -24.64
C SER A 288 -8.02 -17.81 -23.88
N GLY A 289 -8.41 -16.56 -24.13
CA GLY A 289 -9.47 -15.85 -23.40
C GLY A 289 -9.03 -15.25 -22.06
N GLY A 290 -7.75 -15.35 -21.70
CA GLY A 290 -7.18 -14.77 -20.49
C GLY A 290 -6.89 -13.27 -20.58
N ASN A 291 -6.30 -12.73 -19.52
CA ASN A 291 -5.93 -11.33 -19.41
C ASN A 291 -4.40 -11.15 -19.47
N LEU A 292 -3.93 -10.19 -20.24
CA LEU A 292 -2.54 -9.73 -20.25
C LEU A 292 -2.53 -8.33 -19.62
N SER A 293 -1.98 -8.22 -18.42
CA SER A 293 -1.85 -6.96 -17.69
C SER A 293 -0.42 -6.45 -17.83
N ILE A 294 -0.25 -5.32 -18.51
CA ILE A 294 1.07 -4.78 -18.85
C ILE A 294 1.29 -3.51 -18.02
N VAL A 295 2.39 -3.48 -17.28
CA VAL A 295 2.78 -2.32 -16.48
C VAL A 295 3.26 -1.19 -17.40
N ALA A 296 3.02 0.06 -17.00
CA ALA A 296 3.34 1.23 -17.83
C ALA A 296 4.81 1.26 -18.27
N GLY A 297 5.03 1.57 -19.55
CA GLY A 297 6.37 1.63 -20.14
C GLY A 297 6.39 1.41 -21.65
N SER A 298 7.56 1.66 -22.25
CA SER A 298 7.85 1.28 -23.64
C SER A 298 8.51 -0.09 -23.70
N TYR A 299 7.95 -0.96 -24.55
CA TYR A 299 8.36 -2.33 -24.84
C TYR A 299 8.75 -2.42 -26.32
N ASN A 300 10.03 -2.22 -26.60
CA ASN A 300 10.57 -2.13 -27.97
C ASN A 300 10.90 -3.52 -28.52
N GLU A 301 9.86 -4.33 -28.68
CA GLU A 301 9.99 -5.73 -29.10
C GLU A 301 8.85 -6.16 -30.02
N THR A 302 8.95 -7.39 -30.54
CA THR A 302 7.92 -7.98 -31.41
C THR A 302 7.17 -9.07 -30.64
N GLY A 303 5.84 -8.92 -30.54
CA GLY A 303 4.95 -9.96 -30.02
C GLY A 303 4.01 -10.48 -31.12
N THR A 304 3.67 -11.78 -31.07
CA THR A 304 2.68 -12.39 -31.99
C THR A 304 1.39 -12.71 -31.25
N PHE A 305 0.36 -11.89 -31.46
CA PHE A 305 -0.95 -12.04 -30.83
C PHE A 305 -1.85 -12.96 -31.68
N ASN A 306 -1.72 -14.27 -31.49
CA ASN A 306 -2.41 -15.29 -32.31
C ASN A 306 -3.53 -16.06 -31.59
N LYS A 307 -3.90 -15.64 -30.36
CA LYS A 307 -5.01 -16.20 -29.60
C LYS A 307 -5.85 -15.09 -28.95
N PRO A 308 -7.15 -15.31 -28.70
CA PRO A 308 -7.99 -14.35 -27.99
C PRO A 308 -7.42 -14.03 -26.62
N MET A 309 -7.39 -12.75 -26.25
CA MET A 309 -7.00 -12.27 -24.92
C MET A 309 -7.50 -10.83 -24.73
N THR A 310 -7.64 -10.40 -23.47
CA THR A 310 -7.85 -9.00 -23.12
C THR A 310 -6.53 -8.39 -22.69
N ILE A 311 -6.13 -7.29 -23.32
CA ILE A 311 -4.91 -6.55 -22.94
C ILE A 311 -5.31 -5.33 -22.12
N SER A 312 -4.65 -5.11 -20.99
CA SER A 312 -4.90 -3.98 -20.10
C SER A 312 -3.60 -3.32 -19.66
N ALA A 313 -3.66 -2.00 -19.42
CA ALA A 313 -2.57 -1.19 -18.91
C ALA A 313 -3.07 -0.38 -17.71
N PRO A 314 -3.26 -1.02 -16.55
CA PRO A 314 -4.05 -0.43 -15.46
C PRO A 314 -3.30 0.67 -14.69
N ALA A 315 -1.97 0.70 -14.78
CA ALA A 315 -1.11 1.63 -14.06
C ALA A 315 -0.43 2.69 -14.96
N GLY A 316 -0.94 2.95 -16.17
CA GLY A 316 -0.47 4.03 -17.03
C GLY A 316 -0.41 3.68 -18.51
N THR A 317 0.41 4.39 -19.27
CA THR A 317 0.53 4.19 -20.73
C THR A 317 1.53 3.09 -21.06
N VAL A 318 1.14 2.19 -21.96
CA VAL A 318 2.00 1.13 -22.52
C VAL A 318 2.19 1.40 -24.01
N ILE A 319 3.44 1.36 -24.46
CA ILE A 319 3.82 1.47 -25.87
C ILE A 319 4.46 0.14 -26.27
N ILE A 320 3.87 -0.57 -27.24
CA ILE A 320 4.38 -1.83 -27.77
C ILE A 320 4.88 -1.58 -29.20
N GLY A 321 6.15 -1.88 -29.46
CA GLY A 321 6.80 -1.59 -30.73
C GLY A 321 7.38 -0.19 -30.82
N ASN A 322 7.90 0.14 -32.01
CA ASN A 322 8.55 1.41 -32.34
C ASN A 322 7.61 2.37 -33.08
#